data_AF-A0A9P8VUG4-F1
#
_entry.id   AF-A0A9P8VUG4-F1
#
_cell.length_a   1.000
_cell.length_b   1.000
_cell.length_c   1.000
_cell.angle_alpha   90.00
_cell.angle_beta   90.00
_cell.angle_gamma   90.00
#
_symmetry.space_group_name_H-M   'P 1'
#
loop_
_entity.id
_entity.type
_entity.pdbx_description
1 polymer ?
#
loop_
_entity_poly.entity_id
_entity_poly.type
_entity_poly.pdbx_seq_one_letter_code
_entity_poly.pdbx_strand_id
1 'polypeptide(L)'
;MSLTRKPILANRNTSEYFQNVGHADLFEDASGQWWAAALAWRSGPEGKSYPMGRETVLTPVVWEREKWPIVAPVRGVQRGWYLPPSKDMPGDGAFLDDPDIVDFEPNTTIPHNFGFWRWPDTTAYAISPRGYPGTLRLTPSRASITAGWKNFTAASTYRTPPTSINEEVGVTAFLNQVQNINLGIIMLPDDNEMNSTISTLKPHFRFLVSGLGGDKKYFSKPSTTLVPQSWLQQAIRLTIRAENATHYTFYAASASKPREMHRLGQAPATVVTGGMGPFTGCQIGVYSTTNGGTGSAEAYISRWRYYNIAQEIGNGILVVSDAITSSIYLLSLRYILQLDNVDNKRDCLNIEQRVNK
;
A
#
# COMPACT_ATOMS: atom_id res chain seq x y z
N MET A 1 -0.24 52.81 -11.46
CA MET A 1 -0.97 51.56 -11.76
C MET A 1 -0.98 50.69 -10.50
N SER A 2 -2.08 49.98 -10.20
CA SER A 2 -2.22 49.21 -8.96
C SER A 2 -1.68 47.78 -9.09
N LEU A 3 -0.93 47.30 -8.09
CA LEU A 3 -0.29 45.98 -8.04
C LEU A 3 -1.25 44.83 -7.61
N THR A 4 -2.56 45.01 -7.80
CA THR A 4 -3.61 44.26 -7.08
C THR A 4 -4.19 43.06 -7.82
N ARG A 5 -3.33 42.15 -8.31
CA ARG A 5 -3.69 40.75 -8.65
C ARG A 5 -2.59 39.78 -8.22
N LYS A 6 -2.37 39.70 -6.90
CA LYS A 6 -1.64 38.61 -6.23
C LYS A 6 -2.57 37.96 -5.20
N PRO A 7 -2.60 36.61 -5.06
CA PRO A 7 -1.93 35.61 -5.90
C PRO A 7 -2.54 35.51 -7.31
N ILE A 8 -1.82 34.92 -8.26
CA ILE A 8 -2.34 34.60 -9.61
C ILE A 8 -3.08 33.27 -9.67
N LEU A 9 -2.75 32.34 -8.76
CA LEU A 9 -3.45 31.08 -8.52
C LEU A 9 -3.44 30.80 -7.01
N ALA A 10 -4.61 30.55 -6.43
CA ALA A 10 -4.80 29.98 -5.10
C ALA A 10 -6.27 29.60 -4.88
N ASN A 11 -6.54 28.49 -4.19
CA ASN A 11 -7.88 28.17 -3.66
C ASN A 11 -8.08 28.61 -2.20
N ARG A 12 -7.14 29.38 -1.64
CA ARG A 12 -7.21 29.92 -0.27
C ARG A 12 -8.48 30.76 -0.08
N ASN A 13 -9.16 30.58 1.06
CA ASN A 13 -10.43 31.23 1.41
C ASN A 13 -11.60 30.88 0.46
N THR A 14 -11.55 29.72 -0.22
CA THR A 14 -12.67 29.17 -0.99
C THR A 14 -13.19 27.88 -0.35
N SER A 15 -14.38 27.42 -0.77
CA SER A 15 -14.92 26.10 -0.44
C SER A 15 -14.56 25.02 -1.46
N GLU A 16 -13.56 25.25 -2.33
CA GLU A 16 -13.13 24.25 -3.31
C GLU A 16 -12.48 23.04 -2.60
N TYR A 17 -12.74 21.83 -3.09
CA TYR A 17 -12.25 20.59 -2.49
C TYR A 17 -10.72 20.42 -2.58
N PHE A 18 -10.15 20.92 -3.69
CA PHE A 18 -8.71 20.98 -3.90
C PHE A 18 -8.15 22.21 -3.18
N GLN A 19 -7.22 22.00 -2.24
CA GLN A 19 -6.64 23.05 -1.40
C GLN A 19 -5.12 23.04 -1.42
N ASN A 20 -4.51 24.04 -0.78
CA ASN A 20 -3.05 24.28 -0.80
C ASN A 20 -2.47 24.37 -2.23
N VAL A 21 -3.29 24.85 -3.17
CA VAL A 21 -2.93 25.00 -4.58
C VAL A 21 -1.79 26.00 -4.75
N GLY A 22 -0.73 25.60 -5.44
CA GLY A 22 0.44 26.44 -5.69
C GLY A 22 1.56 25.71 -6.44
N HIS A 23 2.77 26.26 -6.40
CA HIS A 23 3.96 25.73 -7.10
C HIS A 23 3.66 25.48 -8.59
N ALA A 24 3.03 26.45 -9.24
CA ALA A 24 2.55 26.31 -10.61
C ALA A 24 3.67 26.62 -11.63
N ASP A 25 3.71 25.82 -12.69
CA ASP A 25 4.46 26.10 -13.92
C ASP A 25 3.47 26.39 -15.07
N LEU A 26 3.86 27.27 -15.99
CA LEU A 26 2.99 27.79 -17.06
C LEU A 26 3.53 27.36 -18.42
N PHE A 27 2.68 26.72 -19.23
CA PHE A 27 3.04 26.26 -20.56
C PHE A 27 1.95 26.52 -21.60
N GLU A 28 2.36 26.58 -22.86
CA GLU A 28 1.50 26.65 -24.05
C GLU A 28 1.45 25.26 -24.70
N ASP A 29 0.28 24.79 -25.12
CA ASP A 29 0.14 23.54 -25.87
C ASP A 29 0.30 23.71 -27.39
N ALA A 30 0.32 22.60 -28.13
CA ALA A 30 0.49 22.59 -29.58
C ALA A 30 -0.65 23.28 -30.37
N SER A 31 -1.72 23.74 -29.70
CA SER A 31 -2.83 24.52 -30.25
C SER A 31 -2.87 25.96 -29.75
N GLY A 32 -1.79 26.43 -29.11
CA GLY A 32 -1.63 27.80 -28.60
C GLY A 32 -2.41 28.07 -27.31
N GLN A 33 -2.97 27.04 -26.66
CA GLN A 33 -3.75 27.22 -25.44
C GLN A 33 -2.84 27.16 -24.22
N TRP A 34 -3.04 28.09 -23.28
CA TRP A 34 -2.19 28.21 -22.11
C TRP A 34 -2.76 27.47 -20.90
N TRP A 35 -1.88 26.79 -20.18
CA TRP A 35 -2.18 25.94 -19.04
C TRP A 35 -1.26 26.24 -17.86
N ALA A 36 -1.73 25.89 -16.66
CA ALA A 36 -0.93 25.81 -15.45
C ALA A 36 -0.97 24.38 -14.92
N ALA A 37 0.20 23.73 -14.83
CA ALA A 37 0.38 22.54 -14.01
C ALA A 37 0.77 23.00 -12.60
N ALA A 38 0.08 22.52 -11.56
CA ALA A 38 0.30 22.93 -10.18
C ALA A 38 0.18 21.73 -9.22
N LEU A 39 0.60 21.90 -7.96
CA LEU A 39 0.29 20.94 -6.90
C LEU A 39 -0.96 21.35 -6.11
N ALA A 40 -1.70 20.39 -5.59
CA ALA A 40 -2.83 20.56 -4.69
C ALA A 40 -2.96 19.39 -3.70
N TRP A 41 -3.85 19.53 -2.70
CA TRP A 41 -4.31 18.45 -1.82
C TRP A 41 -5.81 18.21 -2.03
N ARG A 42 -6.24 16.96 -2.16
CA ARG A 42 -7.63 16.56 -1.92
C ARG A 42 -7.90 16.48 -0.41
N SER A 43 -8.34 17.59 0.19
CA SER A 43 -8.50 17.70 1.65
C SER A 43 -9.76 18.43 2.12
N GLY A 44 -10.47 19.11 1.22
CA GLY A 44 -11.45 20.14 1.60
C GLY A 44 -10.81 21.36 2.28
N PRO A 45 -11.58 22.45 2.47
CA PRO A 45 -11.12 23.66 3.17
C PRO A 45 -10.73 23.40 4.63
N GLU A 46 -11.16 22.29 5.22
CA GLU A 46 -10.79 21.90 6.58
C GLU A 46 -9.36 21.35 6.71
N GLY A 47 -8.72 20.90 5.62
CA GLY A 47 -7.34 20.39 5.62
C GLY A 47 -7.07 19.14 6.47
N LYS A 48 -8.12 18.44 6.94
CA LYS A 48 -8.05 17.43 8.02
C LYS A 48 -7.39 16.11 7.66
N SER A 49 -7.41 15.72 6.39
CA SER A 49 -6.93 14.44 5.88
C SER A 49 -6.51 14.63 4.43
N TYR A 50 -5.32 14.15 4.06
CA TYR A 50 -4.77 14.22 2.70
C TYR A 50 -3.73 13.10 2.51
N PRO A 51 -4.13 11.82 2.69
CA PRO A 51 -3.18 10.69 2.70
C PRO A 51 -2.46 10.49 1.35
N MET A 52 -2.99 11.02 0.25
CA MET A 52 -2.31 11.00 -1.06
C MET A 52 -1.12 11.99 -1.13
N GLY A 53 -1.00 12.90 -0.16
CA GLY A 53 0.05 13.93 -0.14
C GLY A 53 -0.25 15.09 -1.08
N ARG A 54 0.72 15.44 -1.94
CA ARG A 54 0.63 16.50 -2.94
C ARG A 54 0.39 15.88 -4.31
N GLU A 55 -0.70 16.25 -4.95
CA GLU A 55 -1.16 15.69 -6.23
C GLU A 55 -1.06 16.76 -7.32
N THR A 56 -0.71 16.35 -8.55
CA THR A 56 -0.63 17.27 -9.70
C THR A 56 -2.03 17.57 -10.23
N VAL A 57 -2.29 18.84 -10.53
CA VAL A 57 -3.53 19.34 -11.12
C VAL A 57 -3.25 20.23 -12.33
N LEU A 58 -4.16 20.22 -13.29
CA LEU A 58 -4.08 21.02 -14.52
C LEU A 58 -5.26 22.00 -14.57
N THR A 59 -4.98 23.27 -14.89
CA THR A 59 -6.02 24.32 -14.99
C THR A 59 -5.70 25.30 -16.12
N PRO A 60 -6.69 25.80 -16.89
CA PRO A 60 -6.45 26.72 -18.00
C PRO A 60 -6.00 28.11 -17.52
N VAL A 61 -5.29 28.79 -18.41
CA VAL A 61 -4.75 30.14 -18.23
C VAL A 61 -5.17 31.01 -19.42
N VAL A 62 -5.62 32.22 -19.15
CA VAL A 62 -5.99 33.21 -20.18
C VAL A 62 -5.04 34.39 -20.12
N TRP A 63 -4.42 34.72 -21.26
CA TRP A 63 -3.64 35.94 -21.46
C TRP A 63 -4.50 36.99 -22.18
N GLU A 64 -5.06 37.92 -21.43
CA GLU A 64 -5.70 39.10 -22.02
C GLU A 64 -4.63 40.09 -22.51
N ARG A 65 -4.86 40.71 -23.67
CA ARG A 65 -3.91 41.69 -24.27
C ARG A 65 -3.50 42.76 -23.27
N GLU A 66 -2.18 42.95 -23.13
CA GLU A 66 -1.53 43.94 -22.25
C GLU A 66 -1.87 43.78 -20.75
N LYS A 67 -2.22 42.56 -20.32
CA LYS A 67 -2.53 42.22 -18.91
C LYS A 67 -1.75 41.00 -18.41
N TRP A 68 -1.78 40.82 -17.09
CA TRP A 68 -1.26 39.64 -16.40
C TRP A 68 -2.13 38.39 -16.66
N PRO A 69 -1.55 37.17 -16.58
CA PRO A 69 -2.28 35.94 -16.83
C PRO A 69 -3.37 35.71 -15.78
N ILE A 70 -4.49 35.16 -16.23
CA ILE A 70 -5.64 34.79 -15.40
C ILE A 70 -5.71 33.28 -15.37
N VAL A 71 -5.28 32.68 -14.25
CA VAL A 71 -5.37 31.24 -14.02
C VAL A 71 -6.74 30.91 -13.44
N ALA A 72 -7.43 29.90 -13.96
CA ALA A 72 -8.70 29.46 -13.38
C ALA A 72 -8.46 28.76 -12.02
N PRO A 73 -9.31 28.97 -11.00
CA PRO A 73 -9.26 28.18 -9.77
C PRO A 73 -9.41 26.68 -10.06
N VAL A 74 -8.67 25.86 -9.32
CA VAL A 74 -8.61 24.40 -9.52
C VAL A 74 -9.87 23.74 -8.98
N ARG A 75 -10.50 22.88 -9.78
CA ARG A 75 -11.73 22.14 -9.46
C ARG A 75 -11.63 20.71 -9.95
N GLY A 76 -12.38 19.81 -9.30
CA GLY A 76 -12.48 18.43 -9.75
C GLY A 76 -13.23 18.23 -11.06
N VAL A 77 -14.15 19.14 -11.41
CA VAL A 77 -14.64 19.33 -12.78
C VAL A 77 -14.11 20.66 -13.29
N GLN A 78 -12.96 20.62 -13.95
CA GLN A 78 -12.37 21.82 -14.54
C GLN A 78 -13.13 22.23 -15.81
N ARG A 79 -13.37 23.53 -15.99
CA ARG A 79 -13.81 24.12 -17.26
C ARG A 79 -12.63 24.89 -17.86
N GLY A 80 -12.44 24.79 -19.18
CA GLY A 80 -11.28 25.36 -19.86
C GLY A 80 -11.22 24.99 -21.32
N TRP A 81 -9.99 24.93 -21.84
CA TRP A 81 -9.67 24.45 -23.17
C TRP A 81 -9.99 22.96 -23.34
N TYR A 82 -10.10 22.51 -24.58
CA TYR A 82 -10.37 21.11 -24.88
C TYR A 82 -9.11 20.26 -24.67
N LEU A 83 -9.16 19.34 -23.71
CA LEU A 83 -8.15 18.29 -23.54
C LEU A 83 -8.61 17.04 -24.32
N PRO A 84 -7.90 16.59 -25.36
CA PRO A 84 -8.26 15.38 -26.10
C PRO A 84 -8.10 14.13 -25.21
N PRO A 85 -9.04 13.16 -25.23
CA PRO A 85 -9.00 11.96 -24.38
C PRO A 85 -8.04 10.88 -24.93
N SER A 86 -6.91 11.29 -25.52
CA SER A 86 -5.97 10.36 -26.15
C SER A 86 -5.04 9.72 -25.13
N LYS A 87 -4.95 8.38 -25.15
CA LYS A 87 -3.86 7.62 -24.52
C LYS A 87 -2.68 7.36 -25.50
N ASP A 88 -2.72 7.91 -26.71
CA ASP A 88 -1.59 7.87 -27.67
C ASP A 88 -0.55 8.93 -27.30
N MET A 89 0.43 8.54 -26.48
CA MET A 89 1.55 9.35 -26.02
C MET A 89 2.83 8.50 -25.96
N PRO A 90 4.02 9.07 -26.26
CA PRO A 90 5.27 8.32 -26.27
C PRO A 90 5.74 7.96 -24.85
N GLY A 91 5.81 6.67 -24.54
CA GLY A 91 6.37 6.14 -23.29
C GLY A 91 5.99 4.68 -23.03
N ASP A 92 6.64 4.06 -22.06
CA ASP A 92 6.45 2.68 -21.60
C ASP A 92 5.96 2.63 -20.14
N GLY A 93 4.85 3.32 -19.86
CA GLY A 93 4.24 3.41 -18.54
C GLY A 93 2.73 3.20 -18.54
N ALA A 94 2.19 2.77 -17.40
CA ALA A 94 0.75 2.71 -17.14
C ALA A 94 0.18 4.11 -16.82
N PHE A 95 -1.07 4.34 -17.17
CA PHE A 95 -1.79 5.58 -16.83
C PHE A 95 -2.24 5.58 -15.36
N LEU A 96 -2.55 6.77 -14.83
CA LEU A 96 -3.02 6.97 -13.46
C LEU A 96 -4.33 6.22 -13.14
N ASP A 97 -5.13 5.92 -14.17
CA ASP A 97 -6.37 5.17 -14.07
C ASP A 97 -6.23 3.65 -14.30
N ASP A 98 -5.05 3.16 -14.71
CA ASP A 98 -4.79 1.75 -14.94
C ASP A 98 -4.47 1.01 -13.61
N PRO A 99 -4.82 -0.30 -13.47
CA PRO A 99 -4.53 -1.07 -12.26
C PRO A 99 -3.13 -1.70 -12.27
N ASP A 100 -2.46 -1.78 -11.09
CA ASP A 100 -1.27 -2.62 -10.97
C ASP A 100 -1.66 -4.09 -11.08
N ILE A 101 -1.17 -4.78 -12.12
CA ILE A 101 -1.31 -6.22 -12.29
C ILE A 101 0.11 -6.79 -12.43
N VAL A 102 0.77 -7.03 -11.29
CA VAL A 102 2.19 -7.41 -11.25
C VAL A 102 2.34 -8.82 -10.67
N ASP A 103 2.83 -9.74 -11.49
CA ASP A 103 3.02 -11.14 -11.15
C ASP A 103 4.50 -11.56 -10.97
N PHE A 104 5.44 -10.62 -11.15
CA PHE A 104 6.89 -10.81 -10.92
C PHE A 104 7.50 -11.98 -11.72
N GLU A 105 7.18 -12.04 -13.01
CA GLU A 105 7.59 -13.11 -13.92
C GLU A 105 9.12 -13.20 -14.12
N PRO A 106 9.64 -14.37 -14.56
CA PRO A 106 11.06 -14.52 -14.87
C PRO A 106 11.55 -13.50 -15.90
N ASN A 107 12.76 -12.98 -15.67
CA ASN A 107 13.44 -11.99 -16.51
C ASN A 107 12.77 -10.58 -16.58
N THR A 108 11.80 -10.26 -15.71
CA THR A 108 11.29 -8.88 -15.58
C THR A 108 12.06 -8.08 -14.52
N THR A 109 12.02 -6.75 -14.63
CA THR A 109 12.50 -5.80 -13.62
C THR A 109 11.40 -5.41 -12.62
N ILE A 110 11.77 -4.67 -11.57
CA ILE A 110 10.81 -4.01 -10.67
C ILE A 110 10.11 -2.90 -11.48
N PRO A 111 8.76 -2.82 -11.50
CA PRO A 111 8.04 -1.78 -12.22
C PRO A 111 8.35 -0.37 -11.71
N HIS A 112 8.38 0.63 -12.60
CA HIS A 112 8.85 1.99 -12.28
C HIS A 112 8.03 2.74 -11.22
N ASN A 113 6.81 2.32 -10.93
CA ASN A 113 5.96 2.87 -9.87
C ASN A 113 6.25 2.29 -8.46
N PHE A 114 7.12 1.27 -8.34
CA PHE A 114 7.51 0.70 -7.05
C PHE A 114 8.67 1.49 -6.43
N GLY A 115 8.38 2.21 -5.34
CA GLY A 115 9.39 2.94 -4.57
C GLY A 115 10.09 2.10 -3.50
N PHE A 116 11.33 2.48 -3.16
CA PHE A 116 12.07 1.96 -2.00
C PHE A 116 12.23 3.03 -0.92
N TRP A 117 12.21 2.63 0.35
CA TRP A 117 12.46 3.57 1.46
C TRP A 117 13.97 3.83 1.63
N ARG A 118 14.42 4.99 1.15
CA ARG A 118 15.84 5.36 0.97
C ARG A 118 16.50 4.50 -0.13
N TRP A 119 17.84 4.53 -0.19
CA TRP A 119 18.60 3.76 -1.16
C TRP A 119 18.38 2.25 -0.99
N PRO A 120 18.02 1.50 -2.06
CA PRO A 120 17.78 0.07 -1.96
C PRO A 120 19.07 -0.73 -1.80
N ASP A 121 19.05 -1.71 -0.91
CA ASP A 121 19.97 -2.84 -0.95
C ASP A 121 19.47 -3.81 -2.03
N THR A 122 20.22 -3.93 -3.13
CA THR A 122 19.88 -4.80 -4.26
C THR A 122 20.09 -6.30 -3.97
N THR A 123 20.76 -6.65 -2.88
CA THR A 123 20.88 -8.05 -2.42
C THR A 123 19.66 -8.49 -1.61
N ALA A 124 18.95 -7.53 -1.01
CA ALA A 124 17.81 -7.75 -0.13
C ALA A 124 16.48 -8.04 -0.87
N TYR A 125 16.50 -8.21 -2.19
CA TYR A 125 15.35 -8.69 -2.97
C TYR A 125 15.78 -9.54 -4.20
N ALA A 126 14.83 -10.18 -4.87
CA ALA A 126 15.00 -10.77 -6.20
C ALA A 126 13.64 -11.01 -6.88
N ILE A 127 13.57 -10.90 -8.21
CA ILE A 127 12.39 -11.31 -8.99
C ILE A 127 12.60 -12.75 -9.48
N SER A 128 11.56 -13.58 -9.36
CA SER A 128 11.53 -14.99 -9.79
C SER A 128 12.80 -15.79 -9.51
N PRO A 129 13.32 -15.81 -8.25
CA PRO A 129 14.50 -16.59 -7.93
C PRO A 129 14.24 -18.09 -8.12
N ARG A 130 15.32 -18.86 -8.33
CA ARG A 130 15.26 -20.29 -8.67
C ARG A 130 14.41 -21.08 -7.66
N GLY A 131 13.35 -21.73 -8.13
CA GLY A 131 12.36 -22.46 -7.32
C GLY A 131 11.09 -21.67 -6.96
N TYR A 132 11.10 -20.35 -7.17
CA TYR A 132 10.02 -19.43 -6.82
C TYR A 132 9.66 -18.47 -7.99
N PRO A 133 9.37 -18.99 -9.20
CA PRO A 133 8.89 -18.15 -10.31
C PRO A 133 7.55 -17.51 -9.97
N GLY A 134 7.28 -16.34 -10.54
CA GLY A 134 6.10 -15.53 -10.25
C GLY A 134 6.11 -14.91 -8.85
N THR A 135 7.31 -14.58 -8.32
CA THR A 135 7.45 -13.99 -6.98
C THR A 135 8.48 -12.86 -6.91
N LEU A 136 8.20 -11.87 -6.06
CA LEU A 136 9.19 -10.95 -5.51
C LEU A 136 9.68 -11.54 -4.18
N ARG A 137 10.93 -11.99 -4.15
CA ARG A 137 11.64 -12.34 -2.92
C ARG A 137 12.16 -11.09 -2.24
N LEU A 138 12.12 -11.06 -0.92
CA LEU A 138 12.83 -10.09 -0.06
C LEU A 138 13.70 -10.84 0.99
N THR A 139 14.69 -10.17 1.55
CA THR A 139 15.46 -10.66 2.71
C THR A 139 15.06 -9.84 3.94
N PRO A 140 14.82 -10.45 5.12
CA PRO A 140 14.36 -9.71 6.29
C PRO A 140 15.44 -8.75 6.83
N SER A 141 15.11 -7.46 6.88
CA SER A 141 16.00 -6.46 7.45
C SER A 141 16.02 -6.53 8.97
N ARG A 142 17.17 -6.29 9.61
CA ARG A 142 17.20 -6.08 11.08
C ARG A 142 16.50 -4.79 11.51
N ALA A 143 16.22 -3.87 10.59
CA ALA A 143 15.48 -2.64 10.87
C ALA A 143 13.98 -2.90 11.06
N SER A 144 13.41 -2.30 12.10
CA SER A 144 11.97 -2.24 12.34
C SER A 144 11.32 -1.23 11.36
N ILE A 145 10.13 -1.57 10.84
CA ILE A 145 9.31 -0.63 10.04
C ILE A 145 8.80 0.56 10.88
N THR A 146 8.67 0.35 12.20
CA THR A 146 8.05 1.29 13.15
C THR A 146 9.10 1.84 14.11
N ALA A 147 9.78 2.91 13.68
CA ALA A 147 10.61 3.70 14.59
C ALA A 147 9.76 4.30 15.71
N GLY A 148 10.39 4.52 16.88
CA GLY A 148 9.77 5.13 18.05
C GLY A 148 9.20 4.14 19.08
N TRP A 149 8.93 2.89 18.71
CA TRP A 149 8.63 1.84 19.69
C TRP A 149 9.92 1.13 20.12
N LYS A 150 10.30 1.28 21.40
CA LYS A 150 11.13 0.26 22.05
C LYS A 150 10.22 -0.93 22.39
N ASN A 151 10.63 -2.12 21.95
CA ASN A 151 9.93 -3.41 22.00
C ASN A 151 8.78 -3.57 20.97
N PHE A 152 8.90 -4.60 20.11
CA PHE A 152 7.93 -5.14 19.12
C PHE A 152 7.57 -4.28 17.87
N THR A 153 7.42 -4.88 16.67
CA THR A 153 7.12 -4.22 15.34
C THR A 153 6.63 -5.24 14.26
N ALA A 154 5.74 -4.91 13.30
CA ALA A 154 4.92 -5.82 12.40
C ALA A 154 5.57 -6.30 11.03
N ALA A 155 5.02 -6.98 9.96
CA ALA A 155 3.65 -7.43 9.50
C ALA A 155 3.56 -8.54 8.32
N SER A 156 2.58 -8.47 7.37
CA SER A 156 2.13 -9.19 6.10
C SER A 156 2.00 -10.72 5.72
N THR A 157 2.26 -11.10 4.45
CA THR A 157 1.53 -12.04 3.52
C THR A 157 2.40 -13.09 2.80
N TYR A 158 2.71 -14.24 3.41
CA TYR A 158 3.96 -14.94 3.09
C TYR A 158 3.85 -16.34 2.44
N ARG A 159 4.82 -16.69 1.57
CA ARG A 159 5.06 -18.04 0.98
C ARG A 159 6.11 -18.89 1.72
N THR A 160 6.54 -18.39 2.87
CA THR A 160 7.45 -18.99 3.85
C THR A 160 7.03 -18.36 5.17
N PRO A 161 6.38 -19.05 6.11
CA PRO A 161 6.12 -18.44 7.40
C PRO A 161 7.46 -18.01 8.01
N PRO A 162 7.50 -16.92 8.78
CA PRO A 162 8.67 -16.63 9.59
C PRO A 162 8.99 -17.84 10.49
N THR A 163 10.25 -17.98 10.91
CA THR A 163 10.76 -19.19 11.58
C THR A 163 11.27 -18.92 12.99
N SER A 164 11.88 -17.74 13.18
CA SER A 164 12.44 -17.26 14.43
C SER A 164 11.49 -16.26 15.09
N ILE A 165 11.54 -16.18 16.42
CA ILE A 165 10.69 -15.28 17.20
C ILE A 165 10.86 -13.82 16.75
N ASN A 166 9.72 -13.13 16.56
CA ASN A 166 9.63 -11.76 16.02
C ASN A 166 10.10 -11.54 14.57
N GLU A 167 10.36 -12.58 13.76
CA GLU A 167 10.43 -12.38 12.30
C GLU A 167 9.05 -12.03 11.72
N GLU A 168 9.04 -11.16 10.70
CA GLU A 168 7.83 -10.68 10.03
C GLU A 168 8.02 -10.28 8.56
N VAL A 169 6.93 -10.41 7.80
CA VAL A 169 6.82 -10.41 6.33
C VAL A 169 5.88 -9.26 5.91
N GLY A 170 6.26 -8.04 6.28
CA GLY A 170 5.49 -6.80 6.21
C GLY A 170 4.70 -6.38 4.95
N VAL A 171 3.60 -5.65 5.19
CA VAL A 171 2.90 -4.70 4.28
C VAL A 171 2.34 -3.57 5.12
N THR A 172 2.16 -2.43 4.49
CA THR A 172 1.92 -1.17 5.18
C THR A 172 1.15 -0.18 4.32
N ALA A 173 0.38 0.67 4.99
CA ALA A 173 0.12 2.03 4.54
C ALA A 173 1.13 2.91 5.29
N PHE A 174 2.12 3.45 4.58
CA PHE A 174 3.34 4.04 5.14
C PHE A 174 3.54 5.47 4.66
N LEU A 175 3.56 6.41 5.60
CA LEU A 175 4.05 7.76 5.32
C LEU A 175 5.55 7.87 5.67
N ASN A 176 5.92 7.37 6.85
CA ASN A 176 7.29 7.29 7.33
C ASN A 176 7.38 6.27 8.49
N GLN A 177 8.58 6.06 9.05
CA GLN A 177 8.80 5.06 10.11
C GLN A 177 8.06 5.36 11.43
N VAL A 178 7.54 6.57 11.67
CA VAL A 178 6.73 6.93 12.86
C VAL A 178 5.25 7.20 12.55
N GLN A 179 4.84 7.03 11.28
CA GLN A 179 3.48 7.22 10.75
C GLN A 179 3.18 6.10 9.74
N ASN A 180 2.68 4.97 10.25
CA ASN A 180 2.39 3.77 9.47
C ASN A 180 1.26 2.92 10.08
N ILE A 181 0.53 2.22 9.22
CA ILE A 181 -0.53 1.27 9.57
C ILE A 181 -0.18 -0.06 8.90
N ASN A 182 -0.07 -1.14 9.66
CA ASN A 182 0.51 -2.41 9.20
C ASN A 182 -0.36 -3.61 9.59
N LEU A 183 -0.39 -4.67 8.78
CA LEU A 183 -1.05 -5.95 9.10
C LEU A 183 -0.22 -7.15 8.63
N GLY A 184 0.00 -8.16 9.50
CA GLY A 184 0.20 -9.56 9.10
C GLY A 184 1.08 -10.46 9.98
N ILE A 185 1.84 -11.37 9.37
CA ILE A 185 2.23 -12.65 9.98
C ILE A 185 3.55 -12.59 10.77
N ILE A 186 3.45 -12.68 12.11
CA ILE A 186 4.57 -12.83 13.06
C ILE A 186 4.65 -14.21 13.68
N MET A 187 5.87 -14.73 13.90
CA MET A 187 6.09 -15.80 14.87
C MET A 187 6.18 -15.26 16.30
N LEU A 188 5.15 -15.56 17.09
CA LEU A 188 5.09 -15.34 18.54
C LEU A 188 4.99 -16.70 19.25
N PRO A 189 5.37 -16.79 20.54
CA PRO A 189 4.95 -17.88 21.42
C PRO A 189 3.43 -18.10 21.37
N ASP A 190 2.99 -19.34 21.59
CA ASP A 190 1.59 -19.59 21.94
C ASP A 190 1.34 -19.17 23.40
N ASP A 191 0.50 -18.15 23.60
CA ASP A 191 0.10 -17.67 24.93
C ASP A 191 -0.58 -18.77 25.79
N ASN A 192 -1.08 -19.85 25.19
CA ASN A 192 -1.66 -21.00 25.90
C ASN A 192 -0.61 -21.92 26.53
N GLU A 193 0.66 -21.84 26.13
CA GLU A 193 1.75 -22.70 26.64
C GLU A 193 2.46 -22.09 27.87
N MET A 194 1.72 -21.33 28.70
CA MET A 194 2.20 -20.54 29.85
C MET A 194 3.01 -21.33 30.91
N ASN A 195 2.95 -22.67 30.90
CA ASN A 195 3.67 -23.57 31.81
C ASN A 195 4.75 -24.43 31.09
N SER A 196 5.01 -24.22 29.81
CA SER A 196 6.04 -24.96 29.06
C SER A 196 7.41 -24.26 29.15
N THR A 197 8.47 -25.03 29.39
CA THR A 197 9.86 -24.54 29.30
C THR A 197 10.33 -24.32 27.86
N ILE A 198 9.57 -24.80 26.87
CA ILE A 198 9.78 -24.57 25.44
C ILE A 198 8.49 -23.95 24.91
N SER A 199 8.53 -22.69 24.48
CA SER A 199 7.39 -22.04 23.86
C SER A 199 7.33 -22.37 22.37
N THR A 200 6.26 -23.07 21.94
CA THR A 200 6.02 -23.34 20.53
C THR A 200 5.70 -22.04 19.81
N LEU A 201 6.55 -21.64 18.85
CA LEU A 201 6.29 -20.46 18.03
C LEU A 201 5.18 -20.76 17.01
N LYS A 202 4.16 -19.90 16.96
CA LYS A 202 3.02 -20.01 16.03
C LYS A 202 2.83 -18.69 15.26
N PRO A 203 2.47 -18.75 13.97
CA PRO A 203 2.21 -17.56 13.19
C PRO A 203 0.91 -16.90 13.65
N HIS A 204 0.98 -15.61 13.94
CA HIS A 204 -0.14 -14.76 14.31
C HIS A 204 -0.28 -13.63 13.28
N PHE A 205 -1.49 -13.29 12.90
CA PHE A 205 -1.78 -11.98 12.37
C PHE A 205 -1.60 -10.93 13.45
N ARG A 206 -0.92 -9.83 13.11
CA ARG A 206 -0.78 -8.65 13.94
C ARG A 206 -1.14 -7.40 13.16
N PHE A 207 -2.09 -6.64 13.69
CA PHE A 207 -2.38 -5.28 13.27
C PHE A 207 -1.66 -4.28 14.17
N LEU A 208 -0.94 -3.32 13.58
CA LEU A 208 -0.12 -2.33 14.29
C LEU A 208 -0.31 -0.95 13.67
N VAL A 209 -0.63 0.04 14.52
CA VAL A 209 -0.74 1.45 14.13
C VAL A 209 0.28 2.28 14.88
N SER A 210 1.09 3.05 14.16
CA SER A 210 1.96 4.08 14.72
C SER A 210 1.55 5.43 14.17
N GLY A 211 1.03 6.30 15.04
CA GLY A 211 0.75 7.71 14.74
C GLY A 211 1.64 8.65 15.53
N LEU A 212 2.86 8.22 15.90
CA LEU A 212 3.77 8.97 16.76
C LEU A 212 4.22 10.29 16.11
N GLY A 213 4.42 10.30 14.79
CA GLY A 213 4.76 11.51 14.03
C GLY A 213 3.57 12.44 13.72
N GLY A 214 2.33 11.95 13.79
CA GLY A 214 1.14 12.67 13.31
C GLY A 214 0.70 13.85 14.19
N ASP A 215 -0.10 14.74 13.62
CA ASP A 215 -0.64 15.93 14.32
C ASP A 215 -1.59 15.53 15.46
N LYS A 216 -2.35 14.46 15.25
CA LYS A 216 -3.05 13.72 16.31
C LYS A 216 -2.27 12.45 16.62
N LYS A 217 -1.74 12.33 17.83
CA LYS A 217 -1.02 11.13 18.27
C LYS A 217 -1.99 9.95 18.37
N TYR A 218 -1.77 8.94 17.54
CA TYR A 218 -2.57 7.70 17.55
C TYR A 218 -1.76 6.57 18.20
N PHE A 219 -2.26 6.07 19.33
CA PHE A 219 -1.70 4.95 20.06
C PHE A 219 -2.74 3.82 20.12
N SER A 220 -2.42 2.67 19.57
CA SER A 220 -3.19 1.43 19.77
C SER A 220 -2.23 0.30 20.13
N LYS A 221 -2.50 -0.44 21.21
CA LYS A 221 -1.78 -1.70 21.48
C LYS A 221 -1.88 -2.59 20.23
N PRO A 222 -0.80 -3.24 19.77
CA PRO A 222 -0.90 -4.18 18.67
C PRO A 222 -1.97 -5.22 18.94
N SER A 223 -2.85 -5.45 17.96
CA SER A 223 -3.87 -6.49 18.03
C SER A 223 -3.32 -7.75 17.37
N THR A 224 -3.29 -8.86 18.09
CA THR A 224 -2.81 -10.16 17.61
C THR A 224 -3.95 -11.16 17.51
N THR A 225 -3.88 -12.07 16.54
CA THR A 225 -4.85 -13.15 16.30
C THR A 225 -4.12 -14.32 15.65
N LEU A 226 -4.27 -15.54 16.16
CA LEU A 226 -3.64 -16.73 15.55
C LEU A 226 -4.02 -16.87 14.07
N VAL A 227 -3.05 -17.25 13.22
CA VAL A 227 -3.34 -17.66 11.84
C VAL A 227 -4.11 -18.99 11.89
N PRO A 228 -5.24 -19.15 11.17
CA PRO A 228 -6.00 -20.40 11.16
C PRO A 228 -5.14 -21.60 10.73
N GLN A 229 -5.23 -22.72 11.46
CA GLN A 229 -4.44 -23.94 11.20
C GLN A 229 -4.57 -24.43 9.75
N SER A 230 -5.75 -24.28 9.15
CA SER A 230 -6.04 -24.65 7.76
C SER A 230 -5.34 -23.76 6.71
N TRP A 231 -4.82 -22.59 7.12
CA TRP A 231 -4.10 -21.66 6.24
C TRP A 231 -2.58 -21.82 6.31
N LEU A 232 -2.02 -22.52 7.31
CA LEU A 232 -0.55 -22.71 7.44
C LEU A 232 0.06 -23.43 6.24
N GLN A 233 -0.72 -24.29 5.60
CA GLN A 233 -0.38 -25.07 4.41
C GLN A 233 -0.89 -24.40 3.12
N GLN A 234 -1.19 -23.10 3.15
CA GLN A 234 -1.74 -22.34 2.03
C GLN A 234 -1.07 -20.97 1.97
N ALA A 235 -0.99 -20.37 0.78
CA ALA A 235 -0.58 -18.98 0.71
C ALA A 235 -1.69 -18.15 1.37
N ILE A 236 -1.29 -17.19 2.17
CA ILE A 236 -2.21 -16.22 2.75
C ILE A 236 -2.33 -15.06 1.76
N ARG A 237 -3.49 -14.40 1.74
CA ARG A 237 -3.72 -13.12 1.09
C ARG A 237 -3.97 -12.11 2.19
N LEU A 238 -3.20 -11.03 2.25
CA LEU A 238 -3.65 -9.83 2.93
C LEU A 238 -4.15 -8.79 1.94
N THR A 239 -4.94 -7.84 2.44
CA THR A 239 -5.56 -6.80 1.61
C THR A 239 -5.84 -5.57 2.45
N ILE A 240 -5.44 -4.42 1.92
CA ILE A 240 -5.77 -3.08 2.43
C ILE A 240 -6.91 -2.54 1.57
N ARG A 241 -7.86 -1.84 2.18
CA ARG A 241 -8.93 -1.10 1.47
C ARG A 241 -9.15 0.27 2.08
N ALA A 242 -9.27 1.30 1.26
CA ALA A 242 -9.86 2.58 1.63
C ALA A 242 -11.38 2.52 1.34
N GLU A 243 -12.14 1.87 2.22
CA GLU A 243 -13.58 1.64 2.01
C GLU A 243 -14.43 2.91 2.23
N ASN A 244 -13.80 3.96 2.76
CA ASN A 244 -14.31 5.33 2.79
C ASN A 244 -13.10 6.30 2.85
N ALA A 245 -13.33 7.58 2.58
CA ALA A 245 -12.29 8.62 2.52
C ALA A 245 -11.53 8.88 3.85
N THR A 246 -11.90 8.24 4.96
CA THR A 246 -11.38 8.53 6.30
C THR A 246 -10.61 7.38 6.96
N HIS A 247 -10.71 6.14 6.47
CA HIS A 247 -10.15 4.96 7.12
C HIS A 247 -9.58 3.93 6.13
N TYR A 248 -8.45 3.32 6.51
CA TYR A 248 -7.94 2.11 5.88
C TYR A 248 -8.38 0.89 6.71
N THR A 249 -9.06 -0.07 6.08
CA THR A 249 -9.42 -1.37 6.65
C THR A 249 -8.46 -2.45 6.15
N PHE A 250 -8.03 -3.34 7.05
CA PHE A 250 -7.03 -4.37 6.79
C PHE A 250 -7.61 -5.78 7.02
N TYR A 251 -7.32 -6.70 6.10
CA TYR A 251 -7.91 -8.03 6.04
C TYR A 251 -6.88 -9.14 5.76
N ALA A 252 -7.20 -10.36 6.18
CA ALA A 252 -6.59 -11.61 5.70
C ALA A 252 -7.61 -12.58 5.10
N ALA A 253 -7.20 -13.40 4.15
CA ALA A 253 -7.91 -14.57 3.65
C ALA A 253 -6.89 -15.69 3.34
N SER A 254 -7.34 -16.93 3.18
CA SER A 254 -6.56 -17.88 2.39
C SER A 254 -6.59 -17.48 0.91
N ALA A 255 -5.46 -17.65 0.21
CA ALA A 255 -5.37 -17.51 -1.23
C ALA A 255 -6.25 -18.49 -2.02
N SER A 256 -6.69 -19.61 -1.43
CA SER A 256 -7.64 -20.55 -2.06
C SER A 256 -9.10 -20.07 -1.95
N LYS A 257 -9.42 -19.32 -0.89
CA LYS A 257 -10.75 -18.78 -0.57
C LYS A 257 -10.71 -17.24 -0.44
N PRO A 258 -10.23 -16.49 -1.45
CA PRO A 258 -9.93 -15.05 -1.34
C PRO A 258 -11.15 -14.11 -1.26
N ARG A 259 -12.37 -14.67 -1.13
CA ARG A 259 -13.62 -13.96 -0.76
C ARG A 259 -13.98 -14.14 0.72
N GLU A 260 -13.49 -15.18 1.38
CA GLU A 260 -13.64 -15.44 2.82
C GLU A 260 -12.59 -14.63 3.59
N MET A 261 -12.73 -13.30 3.53
CA MET A 261 -11.76 -12.35 4.08
C MET A 261 -12.17 -11.85 5.47
N HIS A 262 -11.31 -12.12 6.46
CA HIS A 262 -11.46 -11.72 7.85
C HIS A 262 -10.87 -10.32 8.06
N ARG A 263 -11.66 -9.40 8.64
CA ARG A 263 -11.19 -8.06 9.03
C ARG A 263 -10.34 -8.18 10.29
N LEU A 264 -9.10 -7.71 10.23
CA LEU A 264 -8.12 -7.80 11.32
C LEU A 264 -7.71 -6.45 11.90
N GLY A 265 -8.04 -5.35 11.21
CA GLY A 265 -7.77 -4.02 11.72
C GLY A 265 -8.43 -2.91 10.90
N GLN A 266 -8.49 -1.72 11.48
CA GLN A 266 -8.88 -0.50 10.79
C GLN A 266 -8.24 0.69 11.51
N ALA A 267 -7.76 1.68 10.77
CA ALA A 267 -7.19 2.90 11.33
C ALA A 267 -7.53 4.14 10.48
N PRO A 268 -7.62 5.35 11.09
CA PRO A 268 -7.86 6.57 10.34
C PRO A 268 -6.74 6.88 9.34
N ALA A 269 -7.10 7.36 8.14
CA ALA A 269 -6.14 7.83 7.13
C ALA A 269 -5.31 9.03 7.61
N THR A 270 -5.79 9.76 8.62
CA THR A 270 -5.06 10.86 9.28
C THR A 270 -3.80 10.41 10.02
N VAL A 271 -3.62 9.10 10.29
CA VAL A 271 -2.36 8.55 10.84
C VAL A 271 -1.21 8.72 9.84
N VAL A 272 -1.51 8.52 8.55
CA VAL A 272 -0.59 8.56 7.42
C VAL A 272 -0.75 9.85 6.60
N THR A 273 -1.11 10.93 7.28
CA THR A 273 -1.22 12.30 6.76
C THR A 273 -0.32 13.23 7.61
N GLY A 274 0.32 14.22 6.98
CA GLY A 274 0.93 15.36 7.68
C GLY A 274 1.98 14.99 8.74
N GLY A 275 2.00 15.73 9.85
CA GLY A 275 2.93 15.50 10.96
C GLY A 275 4.41 15.55 10.53
N MET A 276 5.17 14.50 10.85
CA MET A 276 6.59 14.36 10.47
C MET A 276 6.81 13.77 9.06
N GLY A 277 5.77 13.69 8.23
CA GLY A 277 5.87 13.44 6.78
C GLY A 277 5.13 14.48 5.93
N PRO A 278 5.34 15.81 6.12
CA PRO A 278 4.45 16.86 5.60
C PRO A 278 4.55 17.08 4.09
N PHE A 279 5.53 16.47 3.41
CA PHE A 279 5.79 16.68 1.98
C PHE A 279 5.55 15.43 1.11
N THR A 280 5.19 14.30 1.71
CA THR A 280 5.01 12.99 1.06
C THR A 280 3.56 12.51 1.14
N GLY A 281 3.18 11.61 0.23
CA GLY A 281 1.96 10.81 0.37
C GLY A 281 2.23 9.49 1.10
N CYS A 282 1.16 8.90 1.62
CA CYS A 282 1.09 7.51 2.06
C CYS A 282 1.34 6.57 0.88
N GLN A 283 2.34 5.71 1.01
CA GLN A 283 2.64 4.63 0.07
C GLN A 283 2.02 3.32 0.57
N ILE A 284 1.46 2.53 -0.34
CA ILE A 284 1.11 1.14 -0.08
C ILE A 284 2.29 0.27 -0.54
N GLY A 285 2.78 -0.63 0.31
CA GLY A 285 3.96 -1.43 -0.01
C GLY A 285 4.14 -2.68 0.83
N VAL A 286 5.09 -3.53 0.42
CA VAL A 286 5.59 -4.71 1.14
C VAL A 286 6.90 -4.40 1.85
N TYR A 287 7.25 -5.16 2.89
CA TYR A 287 8.56 -5.10 3.56
C TYR A 287 8.90 -6.45 4.22
N SER A 288 10.11 -6.59 4.76
CA SER A 288 10.58 -7.80 5.44
C SER A 288 11.47 -7.43 6.61
N THR A 289 11.30 -8.06 7.78
CA THR A 289 12.04 -7.67 8.99
C THR A 289 12.24 -8.79 10.01
N THR A 290 13.39 -8.81 10.68
CA THR A 290 13.65 -9.63 11.88
C THR A 290 13.32 -8.89 13.18
N ASN A 291 12.89 -7.62 13.08
CA ASN A 291 12.61 -6.72 14.20
C ASN A 291 13.76 -6.62 15.22
N GLY A 292 15.00 -6.62 14.71
CA GLY A 292 16.24 -6.59 15.48
C GLY A 292 16.83 -7.97 15.80
N GLY A 293 16.03 -9.04 15.66
CA GLY A 293 16.43 -10.42 15.90
C GLY A 293 17.43 -10.99 14.89
N THR A 294 17.78 -12.26 15.08
CA THR A 294 18.79 -13.03 14.32
C THR A 294 18.20 -13.91 13.22
N GLY A 295 16.94 -13.67 12.86
CA GLY A 295 16.25 -14.38 11.78
C GLY A 295 16.89 -14.19 10.40
N SER A 296 16.49 -15.03 9.46
CA SER A 296 16.90 -14.99 8.04
C SER A 296 15.85 -15.57 7.08
N ALA A 297 14.62 -15.84 7.54
CA ALA A 297 13.57 -16.44 6.74
C ALA A 297 13.23 -15.55 5.55
N GLU A 298 13.57 -16.01 4.34
CA GLU A 298 13.30 -15.28 3.11
C GLU A 298 11.80 -15.06 2.90
N ALA A 299 11.53 -13.94 2.27
CA ALA A 299 10.22 -13.52 1.84
C ALA A 299 9.93 -14.03 0.43
N TYR A 300 8.67 -14.36 0.10
CA TYR A 300 8.22 -14.38 -1.31
C TYR A 300 6.79 -13.86 -1.39
N ILE A 301 6.61 -12.76 -2.12
CA ILE A 301 5.33 -12.11 -2.42
C ILE A 301 4.96 -12.47 -3.86
N SER A 302 3.69 -12.77 -4.13
CA SER A 302 3.19 -13.01 -5.49
C SER A 302 1.89 -12.25 -5.73
N ARG A 303 1.55 -12.06 -7.00
CA ARG A 303 0.30 -11.42 -7.45
C ARG A 303 -0.04 -10.11 -6.75
N TRP A 304 0.84 -9.11 -6.85
CA TRP A 304 0.52 -7.76 -6.43
C TRP A 304 -0.63 -7.21 -7.28
N ARG A 305 -1.63 -6.62 -6.62
CA ARG A 305 -2.84 -6.08 -7.26
C ARG A 305 -3.26 -4.77 -6.59
N TYR A 306 -3.21 -3.68 -7.33
CA TYR A 306 -3.77 -2.38 -6.95
C TYR A 306 -4.90 -2.04 -7.92
N TYR A 307 -6.04 -1.60 -7.38
CA TYR A 307 -7.20 -1.17 -8.17
C TYR A 307 -7.70 0.16 -7.61
N ASN A 308 -7.70 1.18 -8.46
CA ASN A 308 -8.38 2.44 -8.22
C ASN A 308 -9.91 2.20 -8.27
N ILE A 309 -10.61 2.40 -7.14
CA ILE A 309 -12.07 2.20 -7.12
C ILE A 309 -12.79 3.43 -7.67
N ALA A 310 -12.47 4.60 -7.11
CA ALA A 310 -13.00 5.87 -7.56
C ALA A 310 -12.09 7.01 -7.09
N GLN A 311 -12.14 8.14 -7.80
CA GLN A 311 -11.53 9.40 -7.40
C GLN A 311 -12.62 10.33 -6.87
N GLU A 312 -12.54 10.74 -5.60
CA GLU A 312 -13.32 11.90 -5.16
C GLU A 312 -12.77 13.16 -5.83
N ILE A 313 -13.67 13.87 -6.50
CA ILE A 313 -13.43 15.16 -7.19
C ILE A 313 -14.05 16.35 -6.42
N GLY A 314 -14.84 16.06 -5.38
CA GLY A 314 -15.25 17.01 -4.34
C GLY A 314 -16.72 16.91 -3.97
N ASN A 315 -17.07 17.36 -2.77
CA ASN A 315 -18.43 17.34 -2.23
C ASN A 315 -19.10 15.94 -2.25
N GLY A 316 -18.32 14.87 -2.05
CA GLY A 316 -18.79 13.49 -2.15
C GLY A 316 -19.01 12.97 -3.58
N ILE A 317 -18.72 13.77 -4.62
CA ILE A 317 -18.80 13.32 -6.01
C ILE A 317 -17.59 12.45 -6.33
N LEU A 318 -17.87 11.21 -6.74
CA LEU A 318 -16.91 10.19 -7.13
C LEU A 318 -16.93 9.99 -8.65
N VAL A 319 -15.76 10.04 -9.29
CA VAL A 319 -15.54 9.48 -10.64
C VAL A 319 -15.08 8.03 -10.46
N VAL A 320 -15.85 7.08 -10.99
CA VAL A 320 -15.56 5.64 -10.90
C VAL A 320 -14.51 5.26 -11.95
N SER A 321 -13.62 4.30 -11.64
CA SER A 321 -12.68 3.76 -12.64
C SER A 321 -13.38 2.83 -13.63
N ASP A 322 -13.13 3.01 -14.93
CA ASP A 322 -13.69 2.17 -16.00
C ASP A 322 -13.24 0.70 -15.88
N ALA A 323 -12.14 0.43 -15.18
CA ALA A 323 -11.65 -0.91 -14.85
C ALA A 323 -12.65 -1.77 -14.04
N ILE A 324 -13.74 -1.17 -13.52
CA ILE A 324 -14.74 -1.83 -12.67
C ILE A 324 -15.93 -2.39 -13.48
N THR A 325 -15.96 -2.13 -14.79
CA THR A 325 -16.94 -2.73 -15.72
C THR A 325 -16.86 -4.26 -15.80
N SER A 326 -15.86 -4.91 -15.19
CA SER A 326 -15.74 -6.38 -15.11
C SER A 326 -15.16 -6.91 -13.80
N SER A 327 -16.05 -7.25 -12.86
CA SER A 327 -15.81 -8.13 -11.68
C SER A 327 -14.80 -7.69 -10.61
N ILE A 328 -15.29 -7.60 -9.37
CA ILE A 328 -14.48 -7.43 -8.14
C ILE A 328 -13.61 -8.69 -7.85
N TYR A 329 -12.57 -8.53 -7.01
CA TYR A 329 -11.80 -9.56 -6.26
C TYR A 329 -10.44 -10.04 -6.85
N LEU A 330 -9.72 -10.85 -6.04
CA LEU A 330 -8.63 -11.83 -6.38
C LEU A 330 -7.14 -11.40 -6.42
N LEU A 331 -6.50 -11.36 -5.23
CA LEU A 331 -5.15 -11.94 -5.05
C LEU A 331 -5.29 -13.45 -4.72
N SER A 332 -4.27 -14.25 -5.02
CA SER A 332 -4.08 -15.69 -4.72
C SER A 332 -2.56 -16.00 -4.94
N LEU A 333 -1.87 -17.03 -4.42
CA LEU A 333 -1.94 -18.46 -4.83
C LEU A 333 -1.04 -19.39 -3.96
N ARG A 334 -1.54 -20.60 -3.63
CA ARG A 334 -0.87 -21.91 -3.37
C ARG A 334 0.43 -22.03 -2.50
N TYR A 335 0.55 -23.17 -1.80
CA TYR A 335 1.66 -23.52 -0.90
C TYR A 335 1.85 -25.05 -0.81
N ILE A 336 3.06 -25.54 -0.47
CA ILE A 336 3.31 -26.86 0.17
C ILE A 336 4.39 -26.67 1.26
N LEU A 337 4.09 -26.90 2.56
CA LEU A 337 5.16 -27.13 3.56
C LEU A 337 5.40 -28.63 3.60
N GLN A 338 6.60 -29.06 3.23
CA GLN A 338 7.15 -30.29 3.79
C GLN A 338 7.66 -29.94 5.19
N LEU A 339 6.99 -30.46 6.22
CA LEU A 339 7.50 -30.41 7.59
C LEU A 339 8.41 -31.62 7.79
N ASP A 340 9.72 -31.40 7.63
CA ASP A 340 10.73 -32.43 7.89
C ASP A 340 10.83 -32.69 9.41
N ASN A 341 10.07 -33.68 9.89
CA ASN A 341 10.31 -34.29 11.19
C ASN A 341 11.32 -35.43 11.02
N VAL A 342 12.53 -35.23 11.53
CA VAL A 342 13.58 -36.24 11.55
C VAL A 342 13.32 -37.26 12.67
N ASP A 343 13.52 -38.53 12.34
CA ASP A 343 13.55 -39.70 13.23
C ASP A 343 12.34 -39.96 14.16
N ASN A 344 11.52 -40.93 13.73
CA ASN A 344 11.70 -42.25 14.33
C ASN A 344 11.36 -43.40 13.36
N LYS A 345 11.85 -44.61 13.67
CA LYS A 345 11.73 -45.81 12.83
C LYS A 345 10.58 -46.72 13.28
N ARG A 346 10.11 -47.58 12.35
CA ARG A 346 9.17 -48.71 12.54
C ARG A 346 7.69 -48.30 12.73
N ASP A 347 6.69 -49.05 12.25
CA ASP A 347 6.70 -50.37 11.55
C ASP A 347 5.67 -50.46 10.39
N CYS A 348 5.73 -51.57 9.64
CA CYS A 348 5.01 -51.86 8.40
C CYS A 348 3.48 -52.04 8.55
N LEU A 349 2.68 -51.69 7.51
CA LEU A 349 1.91 -52.65 6.67
C LEU A 349 0.90 -52.00 5.69
N ASN A 350 0.53 -52.79 4.67
CA ASN A 350 -0.33 -52.48 3.53
C ASN A 350 -1.75 -51.98 3.86
N ILE A 351 -2.37 -51.26 2.90
CA ILE A 351 -3.63 -51.67 2.24
C ILE A 351 -3.73 -50.96 0.88
N GLU A 352 -3.95 -51.73 -0.20
CA GLU A 352 -4.47 -51.24 -1.47
C GLU A 352 -5.99 -51.46 -1.55
N GLN A 353 -6.66 -50.86 -2.54
CA GLN A 353 -8.02 -51.22 -3.03
C GLN A 353 -9.15 -50.87 -2.03
N ARG A 354 -10.37 -50.44 -2.39
CA ARG A 354 -11.18 -50.24 -3.63
C ARG A 354 -12.09 -49.00 -3.39
N VAL A 355 -12.93 -48.47 -4.29
CA VAL A 355 -13.47 -48.91 -5.59
C VAL A 355 -13.74 -47.68 -6.49
N ASN A 356 -13.98 -47.87 -7.79
CA ASN A 356 -14.61 -46.86 -8.65
C ASN A 356 -16.15 -47.01 -8.64
N LYS A 357 -16.90 -45.94 -8.35
CA LYS A 357 -18.24 -45.68 -8.90
C LYS A 357 -18.69 -44.24 -8.66
#